data_AF-A0A7Y0M1J8-F1
#
_entry.id   AF-A0A7Y0M1J8-F1
#
_cell.length_a   1.000
_cell.length_b   1.000
_cell.length_c   1.000
_cell.angle_alpha   90.00
_cell.angle_beta   90.00
_cell.angle_gamma   90.00
#
_symmetry.space_group_name_H-M   'P 1'
#
loop_
_entity.id
_entity.type
_entity.pdbx_description
1 polymer ?
#
loop_
_entity_poly.entity_id
_entity_poly.type
_entity_poly.pdbx_seq_one_letter_code
_entity_poly.pdbx_strand_id
1 'polypeptide(L)'
;MRRWKFLALLTSGVMAATAVAAPAGASTAFTDEAAQEMRDQMATLGIDALTSDALITKLESGVLPDSMSPGATPVSTETVTRPGGTETRQVYADGSVNEVTVQAPRVMTVKDPLAQLQGAFISECYRSSSGSYVYYSNCKVEYSGIMMYDSFRADYNVYKGTTARISNVYSHSILVFGGTYSNVQLTRPRTTQSGSLPAVGRLQYSVQPGGVLPMSFTTWTELRVKGTSATVHIG
;
A
#
# COMPACT_ATOMS: atom_id res chain seq x y z
N MET A 1 -63.03 52.35 40.86
CA MET A 1 -62.32 51.18 40.28
C MET A 1 -61.41 50.60 41.34
N ARG A 2 -61.81 49.51 42.01
CA ARG A 2 -61.08 48.90 43.14
C ARG A 2 -60.57 47.53 42.66
N ARG A 3 -59.25 47.38 42.55
CA ARG A 3 -58.59 46.19 42.00
C ARG A 3 -58.60 45.05 43.02
N TRP A 4 -58.81 43.86 42.46
CA TRP A 4 -58.94 42.57 43.13
C TRP A 4 -57.76 41.71 42.68
N LYS A 5 -57.46 40.69 43.50
CA LYS A 5 -56.74 39.43 43.21
C LYS A 5 -55.29 39.29 43.73
N PHE A 6 -55.23 38.47 44.76
CA PHE A 6 -54.15 37.58 45.19
C PHE A 6 -53.36 36.98 44.02
N LEU A 7 -52.04 36.89 44.16
CA LEU A 7 -51.19 36.06 43.32
C LEU A 7 -50.36 35.12 44.21
N ALA A 8 -50.49 33.83 43.92
CA ALA A 8 -49.91 32.71 44.64
C ALA A 8 -48.39 32.59 44.39
N LEU A 9 -47.68 32.18 45.45
CA LEU A 9 -46.26 31.84 45.46
C LEU A 9 -46.06 30.47 44.79
N LEU A 10 -45.22 30.39 43.75
CA LEU A 10 -44.74 29.14 43.15
C LEU A 10 -43.23 29.04 43.33
N THR A 11 -42.80 28.17 44.24
CA THR A 11 -41.39 27.82 44.48
C THR A 11 -40.89 26.89 43.38
N SER A 12 -39.95 27.36 42.55
CA SER A 12 -39.23 26.52 41.58
C SER A 12 -38.03 25.85 42.25
N GLY A 13 -38.05 24.52 42.31
CA GLY A 13 -36.89 23.70 42.69
C GLY A 13 -35.93 23.57 41.51
N VAL A 14 -34.68 23.98 41.71
CA VAL A 14 -33.59 23.79 40.74
C VAL A 14 -33.00 22.40 40.96
N MET A 15 -33.26 21.47 40.04
CA MET A 15 -32.50 20.21 39.97
C MET A 15 -31.11 20.52 39.41
N ALA A 16 -30.07 20.30 40.22
CA ALA A 16 -28.69 20.30 39.76
C ALA A 16 -28.46 19.01 38.94
N ALA A 17 -28.37 19.15 37.62
CA ALA A 17 -27.91 18.09 36.74
C ALA A 17 -26.40 17.91 36.95
N THR A 18 -26.00 16.79 37.56
CA THR A 18 -24.62 16.34 37.58
C THR A 18 -24.20 16.01 36.16
N ALA A 19 -23.34 16.85 35.58
CA ALA A 19 -22.67 16.54 34.33
C ALA A 19 -21.78 15.31 34.56
N VAL A 20 -22.22 14.16 34.07
CA VAL A 20 -21.35 12.99 33.92
C VAL A 20 -20.31 13.37 32.88
N ALA A 21 -19.07 13.61 33.34
CA ALA A 21 -17.94 13.78 32.45
C ALA A 21 -17.85 12.53 31.55
N ALA A 22 -17.99 12.72 30.25
CA ALA A 22 -17.73 11.68 29.28
C ALA A 22 -16.28 11.18 29.50
N PRO A 23 -16.03 9.85 29.41
CA PRO A 23 -14.67 9.34 29.52
C PRO A 23 -13.77 10.04 28.50
N ALA A 24 -12.64 10.55 28.99
CA ALA A 24 -11.59 11.13 28.17
C ALA A 24 -11.20 10.14 27.06
N GLY A 25 -10.97 10.68 25.86
CA GLY A 25 -10.88 9.95 24.60
C GLY A 25 -10.03 8.68 24.68
N ALA A 26 -10.58 7.59 24.14
CA ALA A 26 -9.78 6.45 23.74
C ALA A 26 -8.63 6.97 22.87
N SER A 27 -7.40 6.65 23.27
CA SER A 27 -6.19 6.98 22.52
C SER A 27 -6.36 6.57 21.06
N THR A 28 -6.14 7.51 20.14
CA THR A 28 -6.05 7.22 18.70
C THR A 28 -4.68 6.67 18.30
N ALA A 29 -3.83 6.33 19.28
CA ALA A 29 -2.52 5.75 19.05
C ALA A 29 -2.64 4.27 18.64
N PHE A 30 -1.64 3.78 17.92
CA PHE A 30 -1.50 2.35 17.68
C PHE A 30 -1.38 1.61 19.02
N THR A 31 -1.75 0.33 19.06
CA THR A 31 -1.36 -0.51 20.21
C THR A 31 0.15 -0.71 20.18
N ASP A 32 0.76 -1.00 21.34
CA ASP A 32 2.20 -1.24 21.41
C ASP A 32 2.63 -2.39 20.48
N GLU A 33 1.80 -3.42 20.34
CA GLU A 33 2.04 -4.53 19.42
C GLU A 33 2.00 -4.07 17.95
N ALA A 34 1.00 -3.27 17.57
CA ALA A 34 0.88 -2.74 16.21
C ALA A 34 2.05 -1.82 15.85
N ALA A 35 2.46 -0.95 16.78
CA ALA A 35 3.63 -0.10 16.61
C ALA A 35 4.90 -0.93 16.47
N GLN A 36 5.04 -2.03 17.23
CA GLN A 36 6.20 -2.91 17.13
C GLN A 36 6.25 -3.67 15.79
N GLU A 37 5.13 -4.20 15.30
CA GLU A 37 5.06 -4.84 13.97
C GLU A 37 5.51 -3.88 12.87
N MET A 38 5.09 -2.61 12.95
CA MET A 38 5.50 -1.59 12.00
C MET A 38 6.99 -1.24 12.11
N ARG A 39 7.54 -1.17 13.32
CA ARG A 39 8.99 -0.97 13.51
C ARG A 39 9.79 -2.13 12.94
N ASP A 40 9.36 -3.36 13.17
CA ASP A 40 10.04 -4.55 12.64
C ASP A 40 10.02 -4.52 11.11
N GLN A 41 8.89 -4.16 10.51
CA GLN A 41 8.77 -3.98 9.06
C GLN A 41 9.66 -2.84 8.54
N MET A 42 9.66 -1.67 9.20
CA MET A 42 10.51 -0.53 8.82
C MET A 42 12.01 -0.84 8.96
N ALA A 43 12.39 -1.61 9.97
CA ALA A 43 13.75 -2.09 10.14
C ALA A 43 14.16 -3.00 8.98
N THR A 44 13.24 -3.81 8.44
CA THR A 44 13.54 -4.53 7.19
C THR A 44 13.90 -3.53 6.09
N LEU A 45 13.10 -2.48 5.89
CA LEU A 45 13.30 -1.42 4.88
C LEU A 45 14.58 -0.56 5.06
N GLY A 46 15.38 -0.85 6.10
CA GLY A 46 16.57 -0.09 6.46
C GLY A 46 16.27 1.29 7.03
N ILE A 47 15.06 1.49 7.56
CA ILE A 47 14.66 2.70 8.26
C ILE A 47 15.08 2.56 9.73
N ASP A 48 15.82 3.54 10.25
CA ASP A 48 16.28 3.49 11.64
C ASP A 48 15.14 3.72 12.63
N ALA A 49 15.40 3.42 13.92
CA ALA A 49 14.37 3.48 14.95
C ALA A 49 13.80 4.90 15.17
N LEU A 50 14.62 5.95 15.06
CA LEU A 50 14.17 7.32 15.27
C LEU A 50 13.25 7.76 14.13
N THR A 51 13.60 7.43 12.88
CA THR A 51 12.71 7.67 11.73
C THR A 51 11.47 6.80 11.82
N SER A 52 11.57 5.56 12.27
CA SER A 52 10.42 4.66 12.46
C SER A 52 9.41 5.25 13.45
N ASP A 53 9.86 5.72 14.61
CA ASP A 53 9.00 6.36 15.61
C ASP A 53 8.36 7.64 15.06
N ALA A 54 9.12 8.46 14.34
CA ALA A 54 8.59 9.68 13.70
C ALA A 54 7.50 9.37 12.66
N LEU A 55 7.68 8.30 11.87
CA LEU A 55 6.69 7.84 10.87
C LEU A 55 5.44 7.25 11.52
N ILE A 56 5.59 6.52 12.64
CA ILE A 56 4.45 6.04 13.42
C ILE A 56 3.67 7.22 14.00
N THR A 57 4.35 8.19 14.63
CA THR A 57 3.68 9.42 15.13
C THR A 57 2.99 10.20 14.00
N LYS A 58 3.61 10.26 12.81
CA LYS A 58 2.99 10.86 11.62
C LYS A 58 1.69 10.14 11.26
N LEU A 59 1.70 8.81 11.23
CA LEU A 59 0.50 7.99 10.98
C LEU A 59 -0.56 8.19 12.06
N GLU A 60 -0.18 8.19 13.34
CA GLU A 60 -1.09 8.44 14.48
C GLU A 60 -1.76 9.82 14.40
N SER A 61 -1.05 10.81 13.84
CA SER A 61 -1.58 12.16 13.63
C SER A 61 -2.55 12.27 12.44
N GLY A 62 -2.84 11.17 11.74
CA GLY A 62 -3.72 11.22 10.58
C GLY A 62 -3.00 11.52 9.26
N VAL A 63 -1.66 11.47 9.22
CA VAL A 63 -0.87 11.87 8.05
C VAL A 63 -0.13 10.66 7.47
N LEU A 64 -0.25 10.45 6.16
CA LEU A 64 0.44 9.35 5.46
C LEU A 64 1.95 9.67 5.32
N PRO A 65 2.83 8.65 5.39
CA PRO A 65 4.20 8.76 4.92
C PRO A 65 4.26 9.28 3.48
N ASP A 66 5.30 10.02 3.15
CA ASP A 66 5.46 10.63 1.82
C ASP A 66 5.54 9.53 0.73
N SER A 67 6.16 8.39 1.04
CA SER A 67 6.22 7.22 0.14
C SER A 67 4.85 6.64 -0.23
N MET A 68 3.83 6.93 0.57
CA MET A 68 2.44 6.51 0.37
C MET A 68 1.53 7.64 -0.11
N SER A 69 2.06 8.87 -0.19
CA SER A 69 1.28 10.04 -0.54
C SER A 69 1.24 10.22 -2.06
N PRO A 70 0.04 10.32 -2.68
CA PRO A 70 -0.07 10.54 -4.11
C PRO A 70 0.67 11.82 -4.56
N GLY A 71 1.64 11.66 -5.46
CA GLY A 71 2.38 12.79 -6.03
C GLY A 71 3.59 13.28 -5.23
N ALA A 72 3.94 12.64 -4.11
CA ALA A 72 5.19 12.93 -3.43
C ALA A 72 6.41 12.59 -4.31
N THR A 73 7.42 13.46 -4.28
CA THR A 73 8.66 13.28 -5.04
C THR A 73 9.78 12.80 -4.12
N PRO A 74 10.52 11.75 -4.50
CA PRO A 74 11.65 11.30 -3.70
C PRO A 74 12.77 12.34 -3.68
N VAL A 75 13.45 12.48 -2.54
CA VAL A 75 14.66 13.31 -2.38
C VAL A 75 15.91 12.57 -2.84
N SER A 76 15.86 11.23 -2.87
CA SER A 76 16.92 10.38 -3.43
C SER A 76 16.30 9.23 -4.21
N THR A 77 16.86 8.93 -5.37
CA THR A 77 16.52 7.73 -6.15
C THR A 77 17.82 7.04 -6.54
N GLU A 78 17.98 5.80 -6.09
CA GLU A 78 19.10 4.94 -6.47
C GLU A 78 18.57 3.80 -7.33
N THR A 79 19.13 3.62 -8.51
CA THR A 79 18.81 2.48 -9.38
C THR A 79 20.04 1.64 -9.58
N VAL A 80 19.94 0.36 -9.24
CA VAL A 80 21.00 -0.63 -9.43
C VAL A 80 20.53 -1.67 -10.43
N THR A 81 21.21 -1.77 -11.56
CA THR A 81 21.00 -2.86 -12.53
C THR A 81 22.00 -3.96 -12.25
N ARG A 82 21.51 -5.17 -11.95
CA ARG A 82 22.33 -6.38 -11.71
C ARG A 82 21.96 -7.48 -12.71
N PRO A 83 22.85 -8.45 -12.96
CA PRO A 83 22.47 -9.69 -13.64
C PRO A 83 21.37 -10.38 -12.81
N GLY A 84 20.13 -10.36 -13.30
CA GLY A 84 18.97 -10.89 -12.58
C GLY A 84 17.87 -9.88 -12.31
N GLY A 85 18.08 -8.58 -12.54
CA GLY A 85 17.02 -7.57 -12.44
C GLY A 85 17.49 -6.13 -12.28
N THR A 86 16.53 -5.22 -12.19
CA THR A 86 16.75 -3.81 -11.84
C THR A 86 16.08 -3.54 -10.51
N GLU A 87 16.82 -2.99 -9.55
CA GLU A 87 16.34 -2.51 -8.25
C GLU A 87 16.31 -0.98 -8.28
N THR A 88 15.25 -0.35 -7.79
CA THR A 88 15.11 1.11 -7.68
C THR A 88 14.63 1.46 -6.29
N ARG A 89 15.47 2.10 -5.48
CA ARG A 89 15.13 2.58 -4.15
C ARG A 89 14.88 4.08 -4.17
N GLN A 90 13.75 4.50 -3.63
CA GLN A 90 13.29 5.88 -3.55
C GLN A 90 13.17 6.27 -2.07
N VAL A 91 13.89 7.31 -1.66
CA VAL A 91 13.85 7.86 -0.31
C VAL A 91 13.16 9.21 -0.35
N TYR A 92 12.26 9.46 0.59
CA TYR A 92 11.46 10.68 0.69
C TYR A 92 11.94 11.58 1.82
N ALA A 93 11.45 12.82 1.84
CA ALA A 93 11.92 13.86 2.76
C ALA A 93 11.67 13.52 4.24
N ASP A 94 10.59 12.79 4.51
CA ASP A 94 10.25 12.28 5.86
C ASP A 94 11.00 10.99 6.24
N GLY A 95 11.94 10.53 5.40
CA GLY A 95 12.70 9.30 5.62
C GLY A 95 11.94 8.02 5.25
N SER A 96 10.68 8.13 4.81
CA SER A 96 9.96 6.99 4.27
C SER A 96 10.58 6.52 2.95
N VAL A 97 10.40 5.23 2.66
CA VAL A 97 11.06 4.56 1.53
C VAL A 97 10.02 3.86 0.68
N ASN A 98 10.23 3.89 -0.63
CA ASN A 98 9.60 2.99 -1.58
C ASN A 98 10.73 2.31 -2.37
N GLU A 99 10.63 1.02 -2.63
CA GLU A 99 11.60 0.32 -3.47
C GLU A 99 10.84 -0.36 -4.60
N VAL A 100 11.45 -0.59 -5.75
CA VAL A 100 10.85 -1.26 -6.90
C VAL A 100 11.90 -2.16 -7.52
N THR A 101 11.67 -3.46 -7.52
CA THR A 101 12.57 -4.44 -8.14
C THR A 101 11.91 -5.06 -9.37
N VAL A 102 12.63 -5.33 -10.44
CA VAL A 102 12.11 -6.11 -11.58
C VAL A 102 13.11 -7.20 -11.87
N GLN A 103 12.78 -8.45 -11.53
CA GLN A 103 13.67 -9.56 -11.87
C GLN A 103 13.61 -9.86 -13.37
N ALA A 104 14.78 -10.12 -13.95
CA ALA A 104 14.86 -10.69 -15.28
C ALA A 104 14.18 -12.08 -15.27
N PRO A 105 13.38 -12.43 -16.29
CA PRO A 105 12.72 -13.73 -16.37
C PRO A 105 13.76 -14.86 -16.32
N ARG A 106 13.59 -15.82 -15.41
CA ARG A 106 14.51 -16.96 -15.30
C ARG A 106 14.37 -17.85 -16.53
N VAL A 107 15.44 -18.02 -17.31
CA VAL A 107 15.64 -19.23 -18.13
C VAL A 107 16.24 -20.26 -17.17
N MET A 108 15.60 -21.41 -16.98
CA MET A 108 15.98 -22.33 -15.89
C MET A 108 17.46 -22.75 -15.97
N THR A 109 18.26 -22.26 -15.04
CA THR A 109 19.37 -23.00 -14.45
C THR A 109 19.39 -22.63 -12.96
N VAL A 110 19.13 -23.61 -12.12
CA VAL A 110 18.92 -23.43 -10.67
C VAL A 110 20.25 -23.07 -10.01
N LYS A 111 20.32 -21.89 -9.39
CA LYS A 111 20.97 -21.59 -8.10
C LYS A 111 20.90 -20.09 -7.84
N ASP A 112 19.96 -19.66 -7.00
CA ASP A 112 20.30 -18.80 -5.85
C ASP A 112 19.09 -18.66 -4.91
N PRO A 113 19.21 -19.07 -3.64
CA PRO A 113 18.36 -18.59 -2.56
C PRO A 113 18.98 -17.31 -1.97
N LEU A 114 18.15 -16.36 -1.53
CA LEU A 114 18.52 -15.13 -0.81
C LEU A 114 18.73 -13.88 -1.68
N ALA A 115 17.63 -13.26 -2.06
CA ALA A 115 17.55 -11.81 -2.08
C ALA A 115 16.14 -11.44 -1.60
N GLN A 116 15.98 -11.25 -0.28
CA GLN A 116 14.82 -10.54 0.26
C GLN A 116 14.97 -9.08 -0.18
N LEU A 117 14.48 -8.79 -1.38
CA LEU A 117 14.46 -7.45 -1.95
C LEU A 117 13.16 -6.78 -1.53
N GLN A 118 13.27 -5.54 -1.08
CA GLN A 118 12.17 -4.76 -0.53
C GLN A 118 11.51 -3.95 -1.64
N GLY A 119 10.26 -3.51 -1.41
CA GLY A 119 9.52 -2.73 -2.40
C GLY A 119 8.65 -3.52 -3.38
N ALA A 120 8.29 -2.90 -4.50
CA ALA A 120 7.36 -3.39 -5.51
C ALA A 120 8.08 -4.19 -6.61
N PHE A 121 7.77 -5.47 -6.82
CA PHE A 121 8.53 -6.23 -7.79
C PHE A 121 7.85 -7.35 -8.55
N ILE A 122 8.45 -7.69 -9.69
CA ILE A 122 8.05 -8.82 -10.54
C ILE A 122 9.07 -9.93 -10.36
N SER A 123 8.62 -11.12 -9.96
CA SER A 123 9.44 -12.31 -9.74
C SER A 123 8.70 -13.60 -10.13
N GLU A 124 9.35 -14.76 -9.98
CA GLU A 124 8.78 -16.11 -10.21
C GLU A 124 8.18 -16.38 -11.62
N CYS A 125 8.43 -15.50 -12.58
CA CYS A 125 7.94 -15.63 -13.96
C CYS A 125 8.56 -16.82 -14.69
N TYR A 126 7.72 -17.65 -15.30
CA TYR A 126 8.12 -18.59 -16.34
C TYR A 126 8.05 -17.93 -17.71
N ARG A 127 9.12 -18.01 -18.48
CA ARG A 127 9.18 -17.51 -19.86
C ARG A 127 9.14 -18.65 -20.85
N SER A 128 8.21 -18.61 -21.79
CA SER A 128 8.18 -19.50 -22.95
C SER A 128 7.98 -18.71 -24.24
N SER A 129 8.21 -19.33 -25.39
CA SER A 129 8.06 -18.67 -26.69
C SER A 129 7.45 -19.64 -27.69
N SER A 130 6.47 -19.17 -28.46
CA SER A 130 5.84 -19.93 -29.54
C SER A 130 5.54 -19.00 -30.71
N GLY A 131 6.18 -19.26 -31.85
CA GLY A 131 6.10 -18.39 -33.02
C GLY A 131 6.50 -16.95 -32.69
N SER A 132 5.59 -16.01 -32.96
CA SER A 132 5.79 -14.58 -32.69
C SER A 132 5.40 -14.13 -31.26
N TYR A 133 4.98 -15.06 -30.39
CA TYR A 133 4.58 -14.74 -29.02
C TYR A 133 5.67 -15.15 -28.02
N VAL A 134 5.94 -14.26 -27.07
CA VAL A 134 6.64 -14.57 -25.82
C VAL A 134 5.60 -14.57 -24.71
N TYR A 135 5.53 -15.65 -23.96
CA TYR A 135 4.60 -15.82 -22.84
C TYR A 135 5.36 -15.72 -21.52
N TYR A 136 4.73 -15.06 -20.57
CA TYR A 136 5.16 -14.91 -19.20
C TYR A 136 4.02 -15.40 -18.31
N SER A 137 4.25 -16.50 -17.59
CA SER A 137 3.24 -17.08 -16.70
C SER A 137 3.73 -17.17 -15.28
N ASN A 138 2.80 -17.22 -14.33
CA ASN A 138 3.07 -17.32 -12.90
C ASN A 138 3.94 -16.16 -12.35
N CYS A 139 3.90 -15.00 -12.98
CA CYS A 139 4.65 -13.84 -12.51
C CYS A 139 4.06 -13.35 -11.19
N LYS A 140 4.84 -13.38 -10.12
CA LYS A 140 4.49 -12.78 -8.84
C LYS A 140 4.78 -11.29 -8.91
N VAL A 141 3.74 -10.49 -8.77
CA VAL A 141 3.79 -9.04 -8.60
C VAL A 141 3.62 -8.79 -7.12
N GLU A 142 4.57 -8.13 -6.50
CA GLU A 142 4.64 -7.94 -5.05
C GLU A 142 4.84 -6.46 -4.74
N TYR A 143 4.43 -6.04 -3.55
CA TYR A 143 4.77 -4.79 -2.89
C TYR A 143 5.03 -5.06 -1.42
N SER A 144 6.14 -4.53 -0.90
CA SER A 144 6.47 -4.54 0.51
C SER A 144 6.85 -3.11 0.93
N GLY A 145 5.98 -2.48 1.72
CA GLY A 145 6.14 -1.12 2.24
C GLY A 145 6.02 -1.06 3.76
N ILE A 146 5.99 0.16 4.31
CA ILE A 146 6.01 0.42 5.76
C ILE A 146 4.82 -0.23 6.49
N MET A 147 3.61 -0.13 5.91
CA MET A 147 2.37 -0.54 6.57
C MET A 147 1.67 -1.71 5.90
N MET A 148 2.15 -2.14 4.73
CA MET A 148 1.50 -3.21 3.99
C MET A 148 2.48 -4.03 3.16
N TYR A 149 2.13 -5.29 3.03
CA TYR A 149 2.65 -6.19 2.04
C TYR A 149 1.47 -6.67 1.20
N ASP A 150 1.61 -6.66 -0.11
CA ASP A 150 0.65 -7.33 -0.98
C ASP A 150 1.33 -7.99 -2.16
N SER A 151 0.68 -9.01 -2.70
CA SER A 151 1.12 -9.66 -3.92
C SER A 151 -0.05 -10.26 -4.69
N PHE A 152 0.12 -10.41 -5.99
CA PHE A 152 -0.77 -11.20 -6.85
C PHE A 152 0.02 -11.86 -7.97
N ARG A 153 -0.55 -12.90 -8.58
CA ARG A 153 0.02 -13.57 -9.74
C ARG A 153 -0.58 -13.04 -11.03
N ALA A 154 0.24 -12.93 -12.07
CA ALA A 154 -0.17 -12.48 -13.38
C ALA A 154 0.41 -13.36 -14.49
N ASP A 155 -0.36 -13.51 -15.56
CA ASP A 155 0.10 -14.06 -16.83
C ASP A 155 -0.04 -12.99 -17.91
N TYR A 156 1.00 -12.80 -18.71
CA TYR A 156 0.98 -11.88 -19.84
C TYR A 156 1.78 -12.41 -21.03
N ASN A 157 1.56 -11.84 -22.20
CA ASN A 157 2.29 -12.19 -23.41
C ASN A 157 2.62 -10.96 -24.22
N VAL A 158 3.67 -11.08 -25.02
CA VAL A 158 4.14 -10.02 -25.92
C VAL A 158 4.24 -10.59 -27.33
N TYR A 159 3.49 -10.00 -28.25
CA TYR A 159 3.54 -10.33 -29.68
C TYR A 159 4.60 -9.47 -30.37
N LYS A 160 5.56 -10.13 -31.03
CA LYS A 160 6.67 -9.52 -31.80
C LYS A 160 7.47 -8.44 -31.04
N GLY A 161 7.51 -8.53 -29.71
CA GLY A 161 8.15 -7.51 -28.87
C GLY A 161 7.42 -6.16 -28.83
N THR A 162 6.26 -6.03 -29.49
CA THR A 162 5.57 -4.75 -29.65
C THR A 162 4.28 -4.68 -28.86
N THR A 163 3.42 -5.70 -28.93
CA THR A 163 2.08 -5.66 -28.31
C THR A 163 2.00 -6.59 -27.11
N ALA A 164 1.91 -6.01 -25.92
CA ALA A 164 1.67 -6.72 -24.67
C ALA A 164 0.18 -6.90 -24.35
N ARG A 165 -0.16 -8.05 -23.77
CA ARG A 165 -1.48 -8.38 -23.26
C ARG A 165 -1.35 -9.13 -21.94
N ILE A 166 -2.06 -8.69 -20.91
CA ILE A 166 -2.23 -9.42 -19.65
C ILE A 166 -3.42 -10.37 -19.84
N SER A 167 -3.12 -11.67 -19.90
CA SER A 167 -4.11 -12.73 -20.07
C SER A 167 -4.83 -13.03 -18.77
N ASN A 168 -4.13 -13.01 -17.64
CA ASN A 168 -4.73 -13.31 -16.35
C ASN A 168 -4.11 -12.56 -15.18
N VAL A 169 -4.89 -12.39 -14.11
CA VAL A 169 -4.45 -12.00 -12.76
C VAL A 169 -5.21 -12.86 -11.76
N TYR A 170 -4.51 -13.41 -10.77
CA TYR A 170 -5.06 -14.40 -9.85
C TYR A 170 -4.24 -14.49 -8.57
N SER A 171 -4.75 -15.23 -7.58
CA SER A 171 -4.05 -15.61 -6.34
C SER A 171 -3.36 -14.43 -5.65
N HIS A 172 -4.12 -13.62 -4.92
CA HIS A 172 -3.57 -12.50 -4.17
C HIS A 172 -3.30 -12.85 -2.71
N SER A 173 -2.40 -12.10 -2.08
CA SER A 173 -2.11 -12.11 -0.64
C SER A 173 -1.95 -10.66 -0.18
N ILE A 174 -2.54 -10.30 0.95
CA ILE A 174 -2.47 -8.96 1.55
C ILE A 174 -2.20 -9.14 3.03
N LEU A 175 -1.25 -8.36 3.55
CA LEU A 175 -0.96 -8.21 4.96
C LEU A 175 -0.87 -6.71 5.25
N VAL A 176 -1.57 -6.26 6.29
CA VAL A 176 -1.48 -4.90 6.80
C VAL A 176 -0.91 -4.96 8.21
N PHE A 177 0.19 -4.25 8.43
CA PHE A 177 0.84 -4.17 9.74
C PHE A 177 0.11 -3.11 10.58
N GLY A 178 -0.23 -3.46 11.82
CA GLY A 178 -0.90 -2.54 12.73
C GLY A 178 -2.28 -2.04 12.27
N GLY A 179 -3.01 -2.80 11.44
CA GLY A 179 -4.31 -2.38 10.91
C GLY A 179 -5.12 -3.50 10.27
N THR A 180 -6.16 -3.12 9.54
CA THR A 180 -7.04 -4.03 8.81
C THR A 180 -7.19 -3.60 7.35
N TYR A 181 -7.64 -4.51 6.50
CA TYR A 181 -7.96 -4.22 5.10
C TYR A 181 -9.36 -4.72 4.73
N SER A 182 -9.95 -4.09 3.71
CA SER A 182 -11.26 -4.45 3.16
C SER A 182 -11.37 -4.10 1.67
N ASN A 183 -12.53 -4.35 1.06
CA ASN A 183 -12.84 -3.97 -0.33
C ASN A 183 -11.82 -4.44 -1.38
N VAL A 184 -11.33 -5.68 -1.24
CA VAL A 184 -10.31 -6.23 -2.14
C VAL A 184 -10.87 -6.43 -3.54
N GLN A 185 -10.15 -5.90 -4.54
CA GLN A 185 -10.48 -6.00 -5.96
C GLN A 185 -9.23 -6.40 -6.74
N LEU A 186 -9.25 -7.58 -7.35
CA LEU A 186 -8.22 -8.03 -8.29
C LEU A 186 -8.77 -7.97 -9.71
N THR A 187 -8.28 -7.03 -10.51
CA THR A 187 -8.87 -6.69 -11.81
C THR A 187 -7.81 -6.53 -12.90
N ARG A 188 -8.28 -6.49 -14.15
CA ARG A 188 -7.46 -6.08 -15.31
C ARG A 188 -8.07 -4.83 -15.93
N PRO A 189 -7.83 -3.63 -15.38
CA PRO A 189 -8.40 -2.39 -15.90
C PRO A 189 -8.12 -2.20 -17.41
N ARG A 190 -7.02 -2.78 -17.90
CA ARG A 190 -6.70 -2.81 -19.32
C ARG A 190 -6.00 -4.11 -19.70
N THR A 191 -6.63 -4.94 -20.50
CA THR A 191 -6.05 -6.25 -20.84
C THR A 191 -4.99 -6.19 -21.93
N THR A 192 -5.07 -5.26 -22.87
CA THR A 192 -4.14 -5.13 -24.00
C THR A 192 -3.62 -3.71 -24.08
N GLN A 193 -2.32 -3.55 -24.36
CA GLN A 193 -1.75 -2.22 -24.56
C GLN A 193 -2.34 -1.54 -25.81
N SER A 194 -2.28 -0.21 -25.86
CA SER A 194 -2.63 0.55 -27.05
C SER A 194 -1.82 1.85 -27.11
N GLY A 195 -1.06 2.05 -28.19
CA GLY A 195 -0.19 3.21 -28.37
C GLY A 195 0.79 3.38 -27.20
N SER A 196 0.70 4.52 -26.51
CA SER A 196 1.54 4.83 -25.35
C SER A 196 1.09 4.15 -24.05
N LEU A 197 -0.12 3.59 -24.01
CA LEU A 197 -0.78 3.13 -22.80
C LEU A 197 -0.57 1.61 -22.57
N PRO A 198 -0.04 1.20 -21.40
CA PRO A 198 0.31 -0.19 -21.09
C PRO A 198 -0.93 -1.06 -20.85
N ALA A 199 -0.81 -2.38 -20.97
CA ALA A 199 -1.75 -3.31 -20.33
C ALA A 199 -1.58 -3.22 -18.80
N VAL A 200 -2.68 -3.31 -18.04
CA VAL A 200 -2.73 -3.12 -16.59
C VAL A 200 -3.47 -4.25 -15.89
N GLY A 201 -2.80 -4.88 -14.93
CA GLY A 201 -3.37 -5.75 -13.91
C GLY A 201 -3.24 -5.05 -12.56
N ARG A 202 -4.30 -5.04 -11.73
CA ARG A 202 -4.37 -4.24 -10.50
C ARG A 202 -4.94 -5.06 -9.35
N LEU A 203 -4.24 -5.06 -8.23
CA LEU A 203 -4.78 -5.40 -6.91
C LEU A 203 -5.07 -4.10 -6.17
N GLN A 204 -6.31 -3.87 -5.76
CA GLN A 204 -6.75 -2.66 -5.05
C GLN A 204 -7.49 -3.06 -3.77
N TYR A 205 -7.26 -2.33 -2.68
CA TYR A 205 -7.91 -2.58 -1.40
C TYR A 205 -7.94 -1.31 -0.54
N SER A 206 -8.82 -1.28 0.45
CA SER A 206 -8.89 -0.22 1.45
C SER A 206 -8.13 -0.64 2.70
N VAL A 207 -7.32 0.26 3.25
CA VAL A 207 -6.58 0.07 4.49
C VAL A 207 -7.19 0.93 5.58
N GLN A 208 -7.30 0.38 6.78
CA GLN A 208 -7.68 1.10 7.99
C GLN A 208 -6.63 0.83 9.07
N PRO A 209 -5.73 1.78 9.35
CA PRO A 209 -4.77 1.66 10.44
C PRO A 209 -5.49 1.50 11.77
N GLY A 210 -4.97 0.62 12.64
CA GLY A 210 -5.44 0.48 14.02
C GLY A 210 -5.13 1.75 14.82
N GLY A 211 -5.97 2.06 15.81
CA GLY A 211 -5.80 3.28 16.62
C GLY A 211 -6.25 4.57 15.91
N VAL A 212 -5.96 4.74 14.62
CA VAL A 212 -6.15 6.02 13.92
C VAL A 212 -7.54 6.14 13.29
N LEU A 213 -8.56 6.43 14.10
CA LEU A 213 -9.91 6.72 13.59
C LEU A 213 -10.09 8.21 13.26
N PRO A 214 -10.74 8.58 12.13
CA PRO A 214 -11.39 7.72 11.13
C PRO A 214 -10.53 7.52 9.86
N MET A 215 -9.20 7.39 9.98
CA MET A 215 -8.37 7.28 8.78
C MET A 215 -8.66 5.96 8.04
N SER A 216 -9.10 6.07 6.79
CA SER A 216 -9.01 4.99 5.82
C SER A 216 -8.61 5.57 4.47
N PHE A 217 -7.81 4.81 3.74
CA PHE A 217 -7.39 5.17 2.38
C PHE A 217 -7.42 3.93 1.49
N THR A 218 -7.59 4.15 0.20
CA THR A 218 -7.53 3.09 -0.81
C THR A 218 -6.18 3.13 -1.48
N THR A 219 -5.57 1.97 -1.65
CA THR A 219 -4.28 1.81 -2.32
C THR A 219 -4.36 0.70 -3.35
N TRP A 220 -3.41 0.69 -4.28
CA TRP A 220 -3.29 -0.37 -5.26
C TRP A 220 -1.85 -0.67 -5.67
N THR A 221 -1.64 -1.93 -6.04
CA THR A 221 -0.44 -2.42 -6.72
C THR A 221 -0.80 -2.81 -8.15
N GLU A 222 -0.10 -2.23 -9.12
CA GLU A 222 -0.35 -2.45 -10.55
C GLU A 222 0.86 -3.04 -11.26
N LEU A 223 0.61 -4.10 -12.02
CA LEU A 223 1.50 -4.52 -13.10
C LEU A 223 1.15 -3.73 -14.36
N ARG A 224 2.12 -3.04 -14.94
CA ARG A 224 2.02 -2.36 -16.23
C ARG A 224 2.95 -3.02 -17.24
N VAL A 225 2.40 -3.49 -18.37
CA VAL A 225 3.19 -4.12 -19.44
C VAL A 225 3.04 -3.36 -20.75
N LYS A 226 4.16 -3.00 -21.36
CA LYS A 226 4.23 -2.28 -22.64
C LYS A 226 5.42 -2.74 -23.46
N GLY A 227 5.18 -3.22 -24.68
CA GLY A 227 6.20 -3.86 -25.50
C GLY A 227 6.83 -5.00 -24.73
N THR A 228 8.15 -4.97 -24.61
CA THR A 228 8.93 -5.91 -23.80
C THR A 228 9.16 -5.47 -22.36
N SER A 229 8.63 -4.31 -21.95
CA SER A 229 8.80 -3.76 -20.61
C SER A 229 7.63 -4.13 -19.70
N ALA A 230 7.95 -4.51 -18.46
CA ALA A 230 6.99 -4.74 -17.39
C ALA A 230 7.46 -3.97 -16.15
N THR A 231 6.58 -3.19 -15.54
CA THR A 231 6.87 -2.37 -14.36
C THR A 231 5.77 -2.53 -13.31
N VAL A 232 6.12 -2.30 -12.05
CA VAL A 232 5.15 -2.23 -10.95
C VAL A 232 4.92 -0.76 -10.58
N HIS A 233 3.67 -0.41 -10.29
CA HIS A 233 3.28 0.92 -9.83
C HIS A 233 2.41 0.80 -8.58
N ILE A 234 2.68 1.65 -7.60
CA ILE A 234 1.90 1.78 -6.37
C ILE A 234 1.17 3.12 -6.40
N GLY A 235 -0.03 3.19 -5.81
CA GLY A 235 -0.78 4.43 -5.66
C GLY A 235 -1.83 4.37 -4.56
#